data_AF-A0A3P6REM4-F1
#
_entry.id   AF-A0A3P6REM4-F1
#
_cell.length_a   1.000
_cell.length_b   1.000
_cell.length_c   1.000
_cell.angle_alpha   90.00
_cell.angle_beta   90.00
_cell.angle_gamma   90.00
#
_symmetry.space_group_name_H-M   'P 1'
#
loop_
_entity.id
_entity.type
_entity.pdbx_description
1 polymer ?
#
loop_
_entity_poly.entity_id
_entity_poly.type
_entity_poly.pdbx_seq_one_letter_code
_entity_poly.pdbx_strand_id
1 'polypeptide(L)'
;MLAKKNIRDGERAVEKLERRLYSAQELFEMFAEPFDLPEIKLALCHCSDTYDKNIIDELCAQIIDKELEVNRDEPSDAKIQRLGT
;
A
#
# COMPACT_ATOMS: atom_id res chain seq x y z
N MET A 1 -13.55 -17.26 6.81
CA MET A 1 -14.47 -16.70 5.80
C MET A 1 -14.07 -15.31 5.30
N LEU A 2 -13.32 -14.51 6.10
CA LEU A 2 -12.86 -13.16 5.73
C LEU A 2 -11.84 -13.13 4.57
N ALA A 3 -10.86 -14.05 4.57
CA ALA A 3 -9.84 -14.12 3.50
C ALA A 3 -10.42 -14.39 2.09
N LYS A 4 -11.47 -15.23 1.98
CA LYS A 4 -12.14 -15.51 0.70
C LYS A 4 -12.99 -14.34 0.18
N LYS A 5 -13.32 -13.36 1.04
CA LYS A 5 -14.02 -12.14 0.64
C LYS A 5 -13.02 -11.15 0.02
N ASN A 6 -11.89 -10.92 0.70
CA ASN A 6 -10.83 -10.04 0.20
C ASN A 6 -10.24 -10.48 -1.14
N ILE A 7 -10.11 -11.78 -1.40
CA ILE A 7 -9.58 -12.29 -2.68
C ILE A 7 -10.52 -11.92 -3.85
N ARG A 8 -11.84 -12.12 -3.70
CA ARG A 8 -12.83 -11.81 -4.74
C ARG A 8 -12.98 -10.32 -4.97
N ASP A 9 -12.87 -9.52 -3.91
CA ASP A 9 -12.89 -8.06 -4.01
C ASP A 9 -11.64 -7.53 -4.74
N GLY A 10 -10.48 -8.16 -4.53
CA GLY A 10 -9.23 -7.88 -5.24
C GLY A 10 -9.29 -8.21 -6.73
N GLU A 11 -9.74 -9.41 -7.11
CA GLU A 11 -9.89 -9.82 -8.52
C GLU A 11 -10.79 -8.85 -9.30
N ARG A 12 -11.91 -8.43 -8.68
CA ARG A 12 -12.84 -7.47 -9.28
C ARG A 12 -12.23 -6.07 -9.39
N ALA A 13 -11.37 -5.68 -8.47
CA ALA A 13 -10.65 -4.40 -8.54
C ALA A 13 -9.62 -4.40 -9.68
N VAL A 14 -8.90 -5.50 -9.88
CA VAL A 14 -7.99 -5.68 -11.02
C VAL A 14 -8.75 -5.57 -12.35
N GLU A 15 -9.85 -6.31 -12.50
CA GLU A 15 -10.70 -6.20 -13.70
C GLU A 15 -11.17 -4.77 -13.97
N LYS A 16 -11.41 -3.96 -12.93
CA LYS A 16 -11.80 -2.55 -13.10
C LYS A 16 -10.62 -1.69 -13.56
N LEU A 17 -9.44 -1.90 -12.99
CA LEU A 17 -8.22 -1.18 -13.36
C LEU A 17 -7.85 -1.42 -14.83
N GLU A 18 -8.06 -2.63 -15.35
CA GLU A 18 -7.74 -2.97 -16.74
C GLU A 18 -8.70 -2.37 -17.78
N ARG A 19 -9.90 -1.95 -17.37
CA ARG A 19 -10.94 -1.46 -18.30
C ARG A 19 -10.71 -0.04 -18.81
N ARG A 20 -10.04 0.81 -18.03
CA ARG A 20 -9.79 2.22 -18.39
C ARG A 20 -8.67 2.83 -17.57
N LEU A 21 -8.18 3.97 -18.02
CA LEU A 21 -7.35 4.85 -17.21
C LEU A 21 -8.22 5.62 -16.18
N TYR A 22 -7.65 5.80 -15.01
CA TYR A 22 -8.22 6.53 -13.89
C TYR A 22 -7.36 7.74 -13.57
N SER A 23 -7.96 8.80 -13.04
CA SER A 23 -7.21 9.90 -12.44
C SER A 23 -6.53 9.46 -11.14
N ALA A 24 -5.51 10.21 -10.70
CA ALA A 24 -4.82 9.93 -9.44
C ALA A 24 -5.79 9.93 -8.24
N GLN A 25 -6.75 10.85 -8.21
CA GLN A 25 -7.77 10.92 -7.17
C GLN A 25 -8.69 9.69 -7.19
N GLU A 26 -9.16 9.26 -8.37
CA GLU A 26 -9.95 8.04 -8.49
C GLU A 26 -9.17 6.80 -8.03
N LEU A 27 -7.89 6.69 -8.39
CA LEU A 27 -7.02 5.60 -7.92
C LEU A 27 -6.86 5.63 -6.40
N PHE A 28 -6.78 6.80 -5.81
CA PHE A 28 -6.65 6.98 -4.36
C PHE A 28 -7.92 6.52 -3.64
N GLU A 29 -9.06 7.14 -3.96
CA GLU A 29 -10.32 6.93 -3.25
C GLU A 29 -10.95 5.56 -3.52
N MET A 30 -10.85 5.07 -4.76
CA MET A 30 -11.55 3.83 -5.15
C MET A 30 -10.71 2.57 -4.93
N PHE A 31 -9.39 2.68 -4.80
CA PHE A 31 -8.50 1.53 -4.72
C PHE A 31 -7.48 1.64 -3.56
N ALA A 32 -6.69 2.70 -3.49
CA ALA A 32 -5.63 2.76 -2.47
C ALA A 32 -6.19 2.83 -1.03
N GLU A 33 -7.29 3.57 -0.81
CA GLU A 33 -7.97 3.68 0.48
C GLU A 33 -8.67 2.38 0.90
N PRO A 34 -9.53 1.75 0.07
CA PRO A 34 -10.29 0.56 0.50
C PRO A 34 -9.44 -0.69 0.69
N PHE A 35 -8.29 -0.77 0.00
CA PHE A 35 -7.37 -1.91 0.10
C PHE A 35 -6.21 -1.66 1.08
N ASP A 36 -6.19 -0.51 1.75
CA ASP A 36 -5.16 -0.12 2.72
C ASP A 36 -3.72 -0.29 2.17
N LEU A 37 -3.48 0.40 1.05
CA LEU A 37 -2.23 0.35 0.29
C LEU A 37 -1.45 1.66 0.44
N PRO A 38 -0.80 1.91 1.60
CA PRO A 38 -0.15 3.19 1.88
C PRO A 38 1.00 3.50 0.92
N GLU A 39 1.68 2.49 0.38
CA GLU A 39 2.73 2.63 -0.64
C GLU A 39 2.15 3.20 -1.95
N ILE A 40 0.95 2.75 -2.33
CA ILE A 40 0.24 3.23 -3.52
C ILE A 40 -0.33 4.62 -3.27
N LYS A 41 -0.87 4.89 -2.07
CA LYS A 41 -1.31 6.24 -1.67
C LYS A 41 -0.16 7.25 -1.83
N LEU A 42 1.04 6.90 -1.35
CA LEU A 42 2.23 7.75 -1.46
C LEU A 42 2.65 7.97 -2.92
N ALA A 43 2.66 6.91 -3.75
CA ALA A 43 2.97 7.02 -5.16
C ALA A 43 1.97 7.92 -5.91
N LEU A 44 0.69 7.85 -5.55
CA LEU A 44 -0.35 8.71 -6.14
C LEU A 44 -0.16 10.17 -5.74
N CYS A 45 0.15 10.46 -4.48
CA CYS A 45 0.46 11.83 -4.02
C CYS A 45 1.63 12.45 -4.81
N HIS A 46 2.66 11.65 -5.13
CA HIS A 46 3.76 12.08 -5.98
C HIS A 46 3.30 12.37 -7.42
N CYS A 47 2.49 11.49 -8.01
CA CYS A 47 2.00 11.64 -9.39
C CYS A 47 1.02 12.82 -9.57
N SER A 48 0.30 13.24 -8.52
CA SER A 48 -0.66 14.35 -8.58
C SER A 48 -0.09 15.71 -8.18
N ASP A 49 1.20 15.80 -7.85
CA ASP A 49 1.83 17.00 -7.26
C ASP A 49 1.10 17.54 -6.01
N THR A 50 0.32 16.69 -5.35
CA THR A 50 -0.41 17.03 -4.11
C THR A 50 0.46 16.66 -2.93
N TYR A 51 1.42 17.53 -2.62
CA TYR A 51 2.31 17.38 -1.47
C TYR A 51 1.72 18.09 -0.25
N ASP A 52 1.01 17.34 0.60
CA ASP A 52 0.81 17.73 1.99
C ASP A 52 1.84 16.99 2.85
N LYS A 53 2.73 17.75 3.50
CA LYS A 53 3.79 17.18 4.31
C LYS A 53 3.27 16.29 5.43
N ASN A 54 2.18 16.67 6.08
CA ASN A 54 1.63 15.90 7.19
C ASN A 54 1.09 14.55 6.70
N ILE A 55 0.42 14.56 5.54
CA ILE A 55 -0.11 13.33 4.91
C ILE A 55 1.04 12.41 4.50
N ILE A 56 2.12 12.95 3.93
CA ILE A 56 3.28 12.16 3.54
C ILE A 56 3.96 11.53 4.76
N ASP A 57 4.17 12.30 5.83
CA ASP A 57 4.80 11.81 7.06
C ASP A 57 3.94 10.70 7.69
N GLU A 58 2.61 10.85 7.67
CA GLU A 58 1.66 9.84 8.14
C GLU A 58 1.71 8.56 7.29
N LEU A 59 1.69 8.67 5.96
CA LEU A 59 1.78 7.52 5.06
C LEU A 59 3.11 6.78 5.23
N CYS A 60 4.21 7.50 5.38
CA CYS A 60 5.52 6.91 5.65
C CYS A 60 5.53 6.15 6.99
N ALA A 61 4.92 6.71 8.04
CA ALA A 61 4.79 6.01 9.32
C ALA A 61 3.98 4.71 9.18
N GLN A 62 2.84 4.76 8.47
CA GLN A 62 2.02 3.57 8.22
C GLN A 62 2.79 2.46 7.48
N ILE A 63 3.59 2.82 6.47
CA ILE A 63 4.43 1.85 5.73
C ILE A 63 5.45 1.21 6.67
N ILE A 64 6.16 2.02 7.47
CA ILE A 64 7.17 1.53 8.39
C ILE A 64 6.54 0.61 9.44
N ASP A 65 5.44 1.02 10.05
CA ASP A 65 4.75 0.23 11.08
C ASP A 65 4.26 -1.11 10.54
N LYS A 66 3.68 -1.12 9.33
CA LYS A 66 3.24 -2.33 8.63
C LYS A 66 4.40 -3.29 8.37
N GLU A 67 5.54 -2.79 7.90
CA GLU A 67 6.74 -3.60 7.70
C GLU A 67 7.31 -4.14 9.01
N LEU A 68 7.33 -3.33 10.08
CA LEU A 68 7.77 -3.78 11.40
C LEU A 68 6.88 -4.88 11.97
N GLU A 69 5.56 -4.82 11.74
CA GLU A 69 4.62 -5.89 12.12
C GLU A 69 4.87 -7.18 11.36
N VAL A 70 5.00 -7.11 10.03
CA VAL A 70 5.29 -8.29 9.18
C VAL A 70 6.59 -8.98 9.60
N ASN A 71 7.60 -8.19 9.97
CA ASN A 71 8.91 -8.71 10.37
C ASN A 71 9.01 -9.02 11.87
N ARG A 72 7.95 -8.84 12.68
CA ARG A 72 8.06 -8.91 14.15
C ARG A 72 8.47 -10.31 14.66
N ASP A 73 8.02 -11.36 13.99
CA ASP A 73 8.28 -12.76 14.37
C ASP A 73 9.53 -13.36 13.69
N GLU A 74 10.23 -12.60 12.86
CA GLU A 74 11.40 -13.09 12.15
C GLU A 74 12.65 -13.00 13.07
N PRO A 75 13.33 -14.13 13.34
CA PRO A 75 14.49 -14.14 14.23
C PRO A 75 15.59 -13.23 13.70
N SER A 76 16.23 -12.50 14.63
CA SER A 76 17.22 -11.45 14.34
C SER A 76 18.37 -11.90 13.43
N ASP A 77 18.74 -13.18 13.46
CA ASP A 77 19.80 -13.74 12.62
C ASP A 77 19.44 -13.77 11.13
N ALA A 78 18.16 -13.95 10.79
CA ALA A 78 17.69 -13.92 9.40
C ALA A 78 17.70 -12.49 8.82
N LYS A 79 17.46 -11.48 9.66
CA LYS A 79 17.47 -10.05 9.27
C LYS A 79 18.89 -9.55 8.96
N ILE A 80 19.87 -9.97 9.75
CA ILE A 80 21.28 -9.57 9.58
C ILE A 80 21.86 -10.15 8.27
N GLN A 81 21.46 -11.36 7.87
CA GLN A 81 21.91 -11.96 6.60
C GLN A 81 21.39 -11.21 5.36
N ARG A 82 20.19 -10.60 5.42
CA ARG A 82 19.62 -9.84 4.29
C ARG A 82 20.22 -8.46 4.08
N LEU A 83 20.82 -7.87 5.11
CA LEU A 83 21.47 -6.55 5.06
C LEU A 83 22.96 -6.64 4.72
N GLY A 84 23.51 -7.85 4.59
CA GLY A 84 24.93 -8.14 4.42
C GLY A 84 25.41 -8.41 3.00
N THR A 85 24.68 -8.01 1.96
CA THR A 85 25.12 -8.06 0.55
C THR A 85 25.09 -6.67 -0.06
#